data_AF-A0A7Y3DHT6-F1
#
_entry.id   AF-A0A7Y3DHT6-F1
#
_cell.length_a   1.000
_cell.length_b   1.000
_cell.length_c   1.000
_cell.angle_alpha   90.00
_cell.angle_beta   90.00
_cell.angle_gamma   90.00
#
_symmetry.space_group_name_H-M   'P 1'
#
loop_
_entity.id
_entity.type
_entity.pdbx_description
1 polymer ?
#
loop_
_entity_poly.entity_id
_entity_poly.type
_entity_poly.pdbx_seq_one_letter_code
_entity_poly.pdbx_strand_id
1 'polypeptide(L)'
;MSKSLRIALGATLVVAAIVTVQMVALDTDASLFLSFGEESTNTLAYGEERLGEVYVKPNLGHDGRLFYIAAHDPFILDPDVYETLFERPVYRAQRVLLPVLAAPALAVGEWPLVWWMLSLNVLAVGAGTYVTARLAEELGLSAWFGLAFVANPGVFAEINAGGSGAIAWALAVAGILAYLRGRLGSASAWLAAAALAREAMLLVALGLTVCYWLSRRRLAVQLLAAPVVAVAGWGVYVRLRLGEAIWASQSREFDWPFLGFVEAAGEWWDRADPARALVAIVYVALAVRFVMLARSTGSVMGWAAGGFVALIPFLSAVVWFDIWDISRALLPMVTGLILLVGEETLRPDSRS
;
A
#
# COMPACT_ATOMS: atom_id res chain seq x y z
N MET A 1 13.59 -11.26 -24.43
CA MET A 1 12.76 -10.85 -23.27
C MET A 1 13.26 -11.56 -22.03
N SER A 2 13.61 -10.84 -20.94
CA SER A 2 14.11 -11.48 -19.72
C SER A 2 13.04 -12.37 -19.05
N LYS A 3 13.46 -13.34 -18.23
CA LYS A 3 12.53 -14.19 -17.48
C LYS A 3 11.62 -13.37 -16.56
N SER A 4 12.19 -12.40 -15.85
CA SER A 4 11.48 -11.46 -14.97
C SER A 4 10.40 -10.67 -15.71
N LEU A 5 10.67 -10.22 -16.94
CA LEU A 5 9.69 -9.50 -17.76
C LEU A 5 8.54 -10.41 -18.23
N ARG A 6 8.83 -11.67 -18.62
CA ARG A 6 7.77 -12.65 -18.95
C ARG A 6 6.84 -12.92 -17.78
N ILE A 7 7.39 -13.11 -16.58
CA ILE A 7 6.61 -13.34 -15.36
C ILE A 7 5.72 -12.13 -15.05
N ALA A 8 6.28 -10.92 -15.14
CA ALA A 8 5.53 -9.69 -14.90
C ALA A 8 4.40 -9.46 -15.90
N LEU A 9 4.64 -9.69 -17.20
CA LEU A 9 3.59 -9.60 -18.22
C LEU A 9 2.50 -10.64 -17.99
N GLY A 10 2.87 -11.89 -17.67
CA GLY A 10 1.90 -12.92 -17.30
C GLY A 10 1.05 -12.53 -16.10
N ALA A 11 1.67 -12.03 -15.02
CA ALA A 11 0.96 -11.56 -13.84
C ALA A 11 0.01 -10.37 -14.15
N THR A 12 0.48 -9.43 -14.98
CA THR A 12 -0.33 -8.28 -15.41
C THR A 12 -1.56 -8.73 -16.20
N LEU A 13 -1.39 -9.66 -17.14
CA LEU A 13 -2.49 -10.20 -17.94
C LEU A 13 -3.49 -10.98 -17.08
N VAL A 14 -3.01 -11.74 -16.10
CA VAL A 14 -3.89 -12.47 -15.15
C VAL A 14 -4.70 -11.49 -14.32
N VAL A 15 -4.09 -10.44 -13.77
CA VAL A 15 -4.82 -9.44 -12.99
C VAL A 15 -5.78 -8.63 -13.86
N ALA A 16 -5.37 -8.23 -15.06
CA ALA A 16 -6.26 -7.59 -16.02
C ALA A 16 -7.46 -8.49 -16.36
N ALA A 17 -7.25 -9.80 -16.55
CA ALA A 17 -8.33 -10.75 -16.79
C ALA A 17 -9.28 -10.87 -15.57
N ILE A 18 -8.74 -10.92 -14.35
CA ILE A 18 -9.55 -10.94 -13.12
C ILE A 18 -10.42 -9.67 -13.03
N VAL A 19 -9.81 -8.50 -13.23
CA VAL A 19 -10.51 -7.21 -13.25
C VAL A 19 -11.61 -7.20 -14.31
N THR A 20 -11.31 -7.63 -15.54
CA THR A 20 -12.30 -7.72 -16.61
C THR A 20 -13.44 -8.67 -16.26
N VAL A 21 -13.16 -9.82 -15.66
CA VAL A 21 -14.20 -10.77 -15.22
C VAL A 21 -15.08 -10.16 -14.12
N GLN A 22 -14.49 -9.47 -13.14
CA GLN A 22 -15.25 -8.76 -12.10
C GLN A 22 -16.17 -7.70 -12.71
N MET A 23 -15.67 -6.94 -13.69
CA MET A 23 -16.46 -5.95 -14.40
C MET A 23 -17.61 -6.58 -15.19
N VAL A 24 -17.34 -7.63 -15.97
CA VAL A 24 -18.37 -8.32 -16.76
C VAL A 24 -19.45 -8.94 -15.86
N ALA A 25 -19.07 -9.43 -14.69
CA ALA A 25 -20.02 -9.96 -13.71
C ALA A 25 -20.92 -8.89 -13.07
N LEU A 26 -20.58 -7.60 -13.22
CA LEU A 26 -21.23 -6.45 -12.62
C LEU A 26 -21.56 -5.39 -13.70
N ASP A 27 -22.14 -5.86 -14.82
CA ASP A 27 -22.64 -5.02 -15.92
C ASP A 27 -21.62 -4.05 -16.54
N THR A 28 -20.34 -4.39 -16.47
CA THR A 28 -19.19 -3.66 -17.05
C THR A 28 -18.93 -2.28 -16.46
N ASP A 29 -19.40 -2.01 -15.24
CA ASP A 29 -19.19 -0.73 -14.57
C ASP A 29 -17.80 -0.62 -13.90
N ALA A 30 -16.96 0.30 -14.41
CA ALA A 30 -15.63 0.57 -13.86
C ALA A 30 -15.67 1.31 -12.51
N SER A 31 -16.77 1.97 -12.18
CA SER A 31 -16.93 2.73 -10.94
C SER A 31 -16.91 1.82 -9.69
N LEU A 32 -17.10 0.51 -9.86
CA LEU A 32 -16.85 -0.52 -8.85
C LEU A 32 -15.51 -0.31 -8.12
N PHE A 33 -14.47 0.07 -8.85
CA PHE A 33 -13.13 0.23 -8.31
C PHE A 33 -12.94 1.59 -7.60
N LEU A 34 -13.85 2.55 -7.78
CA LEU A 34 -13.89 3.76 -6.95
C LEU A 34 -14.42 3.44 -5.55
N SER A 35 -15.20 2.38 -5.38
CA SER A 35 -15.70 1.94 -4.08
C SER A 35 -16.51 3.03 -3.34
N PHE A 36 -17.46 3.66 -4.04
CA PHE A 36 -18.48 4.46 -3.38
C PHE A 36 -19.31 3.58 -2.45
N GLY A 37 -19.60 4.06 -1.25
CA GLY A 37 -20.40 3.35 -0.26
C GLY A 37 -21.80 3.94 -0.08
N GLU A 38 -22.78 3.10 0.25
CA GLU A 38 -24.15 3.52 0.58
C GLU A 38 -24.20 4.56 1.72
N GLU A 39 -23.30 4.44 2.70
CA GLU A 39 -23.22 5.36 3.85
C GLU A 39 -22.43 6.65 3.53
N SER A 40 -21.79 6.72 2.37
CA SER A 40 -20.90 7.83 1.98
C SER A 40 -21.61 8.88 1.13
N THR A 41 -22.77 9.34 1.59
CA THR A 41 -23.78 10.12 0.84
C THR A 41 -23.20 11.30 0.06
N ASN A 42 -22.36 12.14 0.69
CA ASN A 42 -21.78 13.31 0.03
C ASN A 42 -20.84 12.92 -1.12
N THR A 43 -19.98 11.92 -0.91
CA THR A 43 -19.05 11.46 -1.94
C THR A 43 -19.77 10.69 -3.05
N LEU A 44 -20.83 9.95 -2.70
CA LEU A 44 -21.67 9.25 -3.67
C LEU A 44 -22.38 10.26 -4.58
N ALA A 45 -23.04 11.27 -4.02
CA ALA A 45 -23.69 12.33 -4.78
C ALA A 45 -22.72 13.07 -5.71
N TYR A 46 -21.50 13.35 -5.24
CA TYR A 46 -20.44 13.94 -6.07
C TYR A 46 -20.07 13.06 -7.28
N GLY A 47 -19.98 11.74 -7.05
CA GLY A 47 -19.71 10.76 -8.09
C GLY A 47 -20.85 10.66 -9.10
N GLU A 48 -22.10 10.57 -8.62
CA GLU A 48 -23.29 10.45 -9.46
C GLU A 48 -23.53 11.68 -10.34
N GLU A 49 -23.24 12.88 -9.82
CA GLU A 49 -23.31 14.12 -10.59
C GLU A 49 -22.41 14.10 -11.84
N ARG A 50 -21.26 13.40 -11.76
CA ARG A 50 -20.22 13.41 -12.80
C ARG A 50 -20.24 12.19 -13.70
N LEU A 51 -20.50 11.01 -13.12
CA LEU A 51 -20.42 9.72 -13.80
C LEU A 51 -21.79 9.19 -14.23
N GLY A 52 -22.88 9.75 -13.68
CA GLY A 52 -24.22 9.17 -13.81
C GLY A 52 -24.43 8.08 -12.76
N GLU A 53 -25.18 7.03 -13.09
CA GLU A 53 -25.35 5.89 -12.19
C GLU A 53 -24.00 5.20 -11.96
N VAL A 54 -23.65 4.95 -10.69
CA VAL A 54 -22.40 4.30 -10.27
C VAL A 54 -22.69 3.07 -9.43
N TYR A 55 -21.78 2.10 -9.47
CA TYR A 55 -21.80 0.95 -8.60
C TYR A 55 -21.57 1.36 -7.13
N VAL A 56 -22.56 1.04 -6.29
CA VAL A 56 -22.52 1.32 -4.85
C VAL A 56 -22.18 0.06 -4.06
N LYS A 57 -21.19 0.14 -3.18
CA LYS A 57 -20.81 -0.92 -2.24
C LYS A 57 -21.54 -0.75 -0.90
N PRO A 58 -21.76 -1.84 -0.15
CA PRO A 58 -22.24 -1.75 1.22
C PRO A 58 -21.33 -0.91 2.13
N ASN A 59 -21.91 -0.33 3.19
CA ASN A 59 -21.24 0.49 4.20
C ASN A 59 -20.60 1.77 3.61
N LEU A 60 -19.53 2.27 4.23
CA LEU A 60 -18.81 3.48 3.81
C LEU A 60 -18.04 3.35 2.49
N GLY A 61 -17.89 2.15 1.89
CA GLY A 61 -17.00 1.95 0.75
C GLY A 61 -15.51 2.14 1.11
N HIS A 62 -14.64 2.47 0.15
CA HIS A 62 -13.19 2.59 0.36
C HIS A 62 -12.54 3.82 -0.31
N ASP A 63 -11.21 3.91 -0.18
CA ASP A 63 -10.38 5.07 -0.50
C ASP A 63 -10.42 5.50 -1.97
N GLY A 64 -10.79 4.64 -2.91
CA GLY A 64 -10.83 4.93 -4.35
C GLY A 64 -11.62 6.18 -4.70
N ARG A 65 -12.77 6.40 -4.06
CA ARG A 65 -13.63 7.57 -4.27
C ARG A 65 -12.92 8.86 -3.87
N LEU A 66 -12.15 8.81 -2.79
CA LEU A 66 -11.40 9.95 -2.29
C LEU A 66 -10.21 10.26 -3.22
N PHE A 67 -9.58 9.24 -3.80
CA PHE A 67 -8.56 9.44 -4.82
C PHE A 67 -9.13 10.02 -6.13
N TYR A 68 -10.34 9.61 -6.53
CA TYR A 68 -11.03 10.17 -7.68
C TYR A 68 -11.39 11.64 -7.48
N ILE A 69 -11.96 11.99 -6.32
CA ILE A 69 -12.23 13.39 -5.97
C ILE A 69 -10.93 14.19 -5.91
N ALA A 70 -9.89 13.67 -5.23
CA ALA A 70 -8.59 14.34 -5.14
C ALA A 70 -7.90 14.52 -6.50
N ALA A 71 -8.18 13.69 -7.50
CA ALA A 71 -7.60 13.85 -8.84
C ALA A 71 -8.14 15.08 -9.59
N HIS A 72 -9.27 15.66 -9.16
CA HIS A 72 -9.79 16.92 -9.71
C HIS A 72 -9.00 18.14 -9.23
N ASP A 73 -8.46 18.06 -8.01
CA ASP A 73 -7.65 19.11 -7.42
C ASP A 73 -6.48 18.52 -6.60
N PRO A 74 -5.50 17.87 -7.26
CA PRO A 74 -4.47 17.12 -6.55
C PRO A 74 -3.53 18.00 -5.72
N PHE A 75 -3.59 19.33 -5.91
CA PHE A 75 -2.78 20.30 -5.18
C PHE A 75 -3.59 21.10 -4.16
N ILE A 76 -4.86 20.77 -3.91
CA ILE A 76 -5.69 21.39 -2.87
C ILE A 76 -5.77 22.90 -3.10
N LEU A 77 -6.02 23.31 -4.34
CA LEU A 77 -6.26 24.69 -4.73
C LEU A 77 -7.63 25.19 -4.23
N ASP A 78 -8.58 24.28 -4.08
CA ASP A 78 -9.91 24.50 -3.50
C ASP A 78 -10.09 23.66 -2.22
N PRO A 79 -9.76 24.20 -1.03
CA PRO A 79 -9.83 23.45 0.23
C PRO A 79 -11.27 23.10 0.64
N ASP A 80 -12.28 23.85 0.18
CA ASP A 80 -13.67 23.65 0.58
C ASP A 80 -14.18 22.26 0.14
N VAL A 81 -13.73 21.77 -1.03
CA VAL A 81 -14.04 20.43 -1.53
C VAL A 81 -13.52 19.36 -0.57
N TYR A 82 -12.33 19.55 -0.01
CA TYR A 82 -11.73 18.60 0.93
C TYR A 82 -12.45 18.62 2.28
N GLU A 83 -12.75 19.80 2.81
CA GLU A 83 -13.45 19.93 4.09
C GLU A 83 -14.87 19.37 4.06
N THR A 84 -15.55 19.47 2.91
CA THR A 84 -16.94 19.02 2.74
C THR A 84 -17.07 17.54 2.39
N LEU A 85 -16.17 17.00 1.57
CA LEU A 85 -16.28 15.63 1.03
C LEU A 85 -15.39 14.62 1.74
N PHE A 86 -14.29 15.04 2.37
CA PHE A 86 -13.33 14.09 2.94
C PHE A 86 -13.54 13.91 4.44
N GLU A 87 -13.76 12.67 4.83
CA GLU A 87 -13.50 12.27 6.21
C GLU A 87 -11.99 12.31 6.48
N ARG A 88 -11.58 13.00 7.54
CA ARG A 88 -10.17 13.14 7.93
C ARG A 88 -9.35 13.77 6.79
N PRO A 89 -9.72 14.98 6.34
CA PRO A 89 -9.22 15.57 5.10
C PRO A 89 -7.69 15.68 5.09
N VAL A 90 -7.07 16.04 6.22
CA VAL A 90 -5.62 16.13 6.33
C VAL A 90 -4.96 14.77 6.09
N TYR A 91 -5.43 13.71 6.76
CA TYR A 91 -4.86 12.37 6.62
C TYR A 91 -5.00 11.84 5.19
N ARG A 92 -6.18 11.99 4.59
CA ARG A 92 -6.46 11.49 3.24
C ARG A 92 -5.68 12.25 2.17
N ALA A 93 -5.54 13.56 2.32
CA ALA A 93 -4.79 14.41 1.40
C ALA A 93 -3.26 14.16 1.44
N GLN A 94 -2.72 13.45 2.44
CA GLN A 94 -1.28 13.11 2.46
C GLN A 94 -0.86 12.21 1.30
N ARG A 95 -1.81 11.45 0.71
CA ARG A 95 -1.56 10.44 -0.32
C ARG A 95 -1.67 11.03 -1.73
N VAL A 96 -0.85 12.01 -2.02
CA VAL A 96 -0.96 12.85 -3.23
C VAL A 96 -0.53 12.16 -4.53
N LEU A 97 0.31 11.11 -4.46
CA LEU A 97 0.94 10.60 -5.68
C LEU A 97 -0.08 10.03 -6.70
N LEU A 98 -1.01 9.20 -6.25
CA LEU A 98 -2.01 8.62 -7.16
C LEU A 98 -2.90 9.70 -7.80
N PRO A 99 -3.49 10.66 -7.06
CA PRO A 99 -4.22 11.79 -7.63
C PRO A 99 -3.42 12.57 -8.68
N VAL A 100 -2.15 12.90 -8.40
CA VAL A 100 -1.29 13.63 -9.35
C VAL A 100 -1.04 12.83 -10.63
N LEU A 101 -0.83 11.52 -10.52
CA LEU A 101 -0.63 10.66 -11.69
C LEU A 101 -1.93 10.44 -12.49
N ALA A 102 -3.08 10.49 -11.82
CA ALA A 102 -4.38 10.27 -12.41
C ALA A 102 -4.95 11.52 -13.10
N ALA A 103 -4.74 12.70 -12.50
CA ALA A 103 -5.31 13.98 -12.92
C ALA A 103 -5.19 14.31 -14.43
N PRO A 104 -4.09 14.00 -15.14
CA PRO A 104 -4.01 14.29 -16.58
C PRO A 104 -5.11 13.63 -17.42
N ALA A 105 -5.68 12.50 -16.98
CA ALA A 105 -6.77 11.84 -17.70
C ALA A 105 -8.10 12.64 -17.65
N LEU A 106 -8.25 13.55 -16.68
CA LEU A 106 -9.42 14.42 -16.58
C LEU A 106 -9.56 15.37 -17.78
N ALA A 107 -8.45 15.69 -18.46
CA ALA A 107 -8.49 16.48 -19.70
C ALA A 107 -9.25 15.77 -20.84
N VAL A 108 -9.44 14.45 -20.75
CA VAL A 108 -10.23 13.65 -21.70
C VAL A 108 -11.66 13.45 -21.19
N GLY A 109 -11.86 13.33 -19.88
CA GLY A 109 -13.17 13.29 -19.23
C GLY A 109 -13.20 12.44 -17.96
N GLU A 110 -14.39 12.33 -17.36
CA GLU A 110 -14.61 11.63 -16.07
C GLU A 110 -14.34 10.12 -16.15
N TRP A 111 -14.96 9.43 -17.11
CA TRP A 111 -14.72 8.00 -17.31
C TRP A 111 -13.26 7.66 -17.69
N PRO A 112 -12.59 8.41 -18.59
CA PRO A 112 -11.14 8.27 -18.80
C PRO A 112 -10.30 8.35 -17.52
N LEU A 113 -10.65 9.23 -16.59
CA LEU A 113 -9.99 9.30 -15.29
C LEU A 113 -10.17 8.00 -14.49
N VAL A 114 -11.40 7.46 -14.40
CA VAL A 114 -11.67 6.18 -13.72
C VAL A 114 -10.85 5.04 -14.31
N TRP A 115 -10.87 4.90 -15.64
CA TRP A 115 -10.11 3.87 -16.35
C TRP A 115 -8.61 4.03 -16.18
N TRP A 116 -8.12 5.26 -16.14
CA TRP A 116 -6.71 5.53 -15.93
C TRP A 116 -6.27 5.18 -14.51
N MET A 117 -7.06 5.50 -13.48
CA MET A 117 -6.79 5.08 -12.10
C MET A 117 -6.74 3.56 -11.95
N LEU A 118 -7.67 2.84 -12.57
CA LEU A 118 -7.67 1.37 -12.60
C LEU A 118 -6.43 0.84 -13.32
N SER A 119 -6.10 1.43 -14.48
CA SER A 119 -4.93 1.07 -15.27
C SER A 119 -3.63 1.29 -14.49
N LEU A 120 -3.48 2.39 -13.76
CA LEU A 120 -2.33 2.67 -12.90
C LEU A 120 -2.14 1.57 -11.85
N ASN A 121 -3.22 1.08 -11.25
CA ASN A 121 -3.17 -0.03 -10.29
C ASN A 121 -2.76 -1.35 -10.96
N VAL A 122 -3.32 -1.70 -12.11
CA VAL A 122 -2.94 -2.91 -12.87
C VAL A 122 -1.48 -2.85 -13.32
N LEU A 123 -1.04 -1.69 -13.82
CA LEU A 123 0.36 -1.45 -14.20
C LEU A 123 1.29 -1.54 -12.99
N ALA A 124 0.86 -1.07 -11.81
CA ALA A 124 1.63 -1.20 -10.58
C ALA A 124 1.83 -2.66 -10.17
N VAL A 125 0.86 -3.56 -10.41
CA VAL A 125 1.06 -4.99 -10.21
C VAL A 125 2.14 -5.54 -11.14
N GLY A 126 2.09 -5.19 -12.42
CA GLY A 126 3.10 -5.61 -13.39
C GLY A 126 4.49 -5.12 -13.04
N ALA A 127 4.61 -3.82 -12.78
CA ALA A 127 5.86 -3.18 -12.38
C ALA A 127 6.39 -3.74 -11.05
N GLY A 128 5.52 -3.87 -10.05
CA GLY A 128 5.85 -4.44 -8.74
C GLY A 128 6.32 -5.90 -8.84
N THR A 129 5.64 -6.73 -9.64
CA THR A 129 6.05 -8.11 -9.91
C THR A 129 7.40 -8.16 -10.62
N TYR A 130 7.61 -7.31 -11.62
CA TYR A 130 8.88 -7.22 -12.34
C TYR A 130 10.03 -6.83 -11.40
N VAL A 131 9.85 -5.75 -10.63
CA VAL A 131 10.88 -5.24 -9.72
C VAL A 131 11.14 -6.22 -8.59
N THR A 132 10.11 -6.90 -8.06
CA THR A 132 10.26 -7.96 -7.06
C THR A 132 11.01 -9.17 -7.64
N ALA A 133 10.77 -9.54 -8.89
CA ALA A 133 11.54 -10.59 -9.56
C ALA A 133 13.01 -10.20 -9.72
N ARG A 134 13.30 -8.93 -10.07
CA ARG A 134 14.67 -8.41 -10.14
C ARG A 134 15.32 -8.35 -8.76
N LEU A 135 14.58 -7.98 -7.72
CA LEU A 135 15.04 -8.01 -6.34
C LEU A 135 15.38 -9.43 -5.90
N ALA A 136 14.52 -10.40 -6.18
CA ALA A 136 14.79 -11.80 -5.91
C ALA A 136 16.09 -12.27 -6.57
N GLU A 137 16.32 -11.91 -7.84
CA GLU A 137 17.57 -12.24 -8.54
C GLU A 137 18.81 -11.59 -7.90
N GLU A 138 18.73 -10.34 -7.40
CA GLU A 138 19.83 -9.72 -6.65
C GLU A 138 20.09 -10.41 -5.30
N LEU A 139 19.07 -11.03 -4.71
CA LEU A 139 19.18 -11.84 -3.49
C LEU A 139 19.63 -13.28 -3.78
N GLY A 140 19.96 -13.62 -5.04
CA GLY A 140 20.38 -14.96 -5.45
C GLY A 140 19.22 -15.96 -5.64
N LEU A 141 17.97 -15.49 -5.58
CA LEU A 141 16.77 -16.30 -5.76
C LEU A 141 16.33 -16.37 -7.23
N SER A 142 15.42 -17.30 -7.52
CA SER A 142 14.77 -17.39 -8.83
C SER A 142 13.83 -16.21 -9.06
N ALA A 143 13.79 -15.69 -10.29
CA ALA A 143 12.83 -14.66 -10.72
C ALA A 143 11.35 -14.99 -10.43
N TRP A 144 11.00 -16.28 -10.26
CA TRP A 144 9.65 -16.72 -9.88
C TRP A 144 9.18 -16.15 -8.54
N PHE A 145 10.10 -15.83 -7.63
CA PHE A 145 9.76 -15.16 -6.38
C PHE A 145 9.18 -13.75 -6.60
N GLY A 146 9.29 -13.17 -7.80
CA GLY A 146 8.54 -11.96 -8.15
C GLY A 146 7.02 -12.11 -8.03
N LEU A 147 6.49 -13.33 -8.17
CA LEU A 147 5.07 -13.62 -7.96
C LEU A 147 4.60 -13.34 -6.52
N ALA A 148 5.52 -13.26 -5.55
CA ALA A 148 5.21 -12.85 -4.18
C ALA A 148 4.60 -11.44 -4.09
N PHE A 149 4.79 -10.60 -5.11
CA PHE A 149 4.12 -9.31 -5.21
C PHE A 149 2.63 -9.48 -5.57
N VAL A 150 2.34 -10.12 -6.70
CA VAL A 150 0.96 -10.27 -7.19
C VAL A 150 0.14 -11.24 -6.35
N ALA A 151 0.75 -12.29 -5.79
CA ALA A 151 0.05 -13.24 -4.92
C ALA A 151 -0.26 -12.69 -3.52
N ASN A 152 0.15 -11.45 -3.24
CA ASN A 152 -0.10 -10.81 -1.96
C ASN A 152 -1.59 -10.38 -1.85
N PRO A 153 -2.36 -10.90 -0.87
CA PRO A 153 -3.76 -10.54 -0.71
C PRO A 153 -3.96 -9.03 -0.50
N GLY A 154 -2.99 -8.34 0.12
CA GLY A 154 -3.01 -6.89 0.29
C GLY A 154 -2.98 -6.13 -1.04
N VAL A 155 -2.32 -6.66 -2.08
CA VAL A 155 -2.30 -6.02 -3.40
C VAL A 155 -3.67 -6.11 -4.07
N PHE A 156 -4.35 -7.26 -3.99
CA PHE A 156 -5.72 -7.39 -4.48
C PHE A 156 -6.70 -6.52 -3.70
N ALA A 157 -6.52 -6.44 -2.37
CA ALA A 157 -7.31 -5.57 -1.51
C ALA A 157 -7.21 -4.10 -1.95
N GLU A 158 -5.99 -3.62 -2.26
CA GLU A 158 -5.79 -2.24 -2.76
C GLU A 158 -6.47 -2.01 -4.11
N ILE A 159 -6.41 -2.95 -5.06
CA ILE A 159 -7.08 -2.82 -6.36
C ILE A 159 -8.59 -2.72 -6.18
N ASN A 160 -9.18 -3.63 -5.39
CA ASN A 160 -10.63 -3.64 -5.15
C ASN A 160 -11.09 -2.39 -4.38
N ALA A 161 -10.23 -1.81 -3.54
CA ALA A 161 -10.49 -0.59 -2.79
C ALA A 161 -10.24 0.70 -3.61
N GLY A 162 -9.68 0.60 -4.83
CA GLY A 162 -9.21 1.75 -5.60
C GLY A 162 -8.05 2.50 -4.95
N GLY A 163 -7.30 1.82 -4.09
CA GLY A 163 -6.28 2.42 -3.26
C GLY A 163 -4.96 2.70 -3.98
N SER A 164 -4.04 3.35 -3.27
CA SER A 164 -2.69 3.65 -3.75
C SER A 164 -1.63 2.64 -3.26
N GLY A 165 -2.01 1.64 -2.44
CA GLY A 165 -1.04 0.80 -1.75
C GLY A 165 -0.24 -0.13 -2.67
N ALA A 166 -0.81 -0.60 -3.79
CA ALA A 166 -0.08 -1.39 -4.78
C ALA A 166 1.03 -0.56 -5.45
N ILE A 167 0.72 0.70 -5.81
CA ILE A 167 1.69 1.67 -6.35
C ILE A 167 2.77 1.96 -5.31
N ALA A 168 2.37 2.29 -4.08
CA ALA A 168 3.28 2.60 -2.98
C ALA A 168 4.26 1.44 -2.74
N TRP A 169 3.77 0.20 -2.72
CA TRP A 169 4.61 -0.96 -2.52
C TRP A 169 5.54 -1.24 -3.71
N ALA A 170 5.07 -1.15 -4.95
CA ALA A 170 5.91 -1.32 -6.13
C ALA A 170 7.10 -0.32 -6.12
N LEU A 171 6.83 0.93 -5.76
CA LEU A 171 7.85 1.97 -5.61
C LEU A 171 8.81 1.68 -4.44
N ALA A 172 8.31 1.19 -3.31
CA ALA A 172 9.14 0.82 -2.16
C ALA A 172 10.10 -0.33 -2.51
N VAL A 173 9.62 -1.37 -3.20
CA VAL A 173 10.47 -2.48 -3.70
C VAL A 173 11.49 -1.98 -4.71
N ALA A 174 11.14 -1.02 -5.57
CA ALA A 174 12.10 -0.37 -6.48
C ALA A 174 13.19 0.40 -5.70
N GLY A 175 12.81 1.04 -4.60
CA GLY A 175 13.74 1.65 -3.65
C GLY A 175 14.70 0.64 -3.03
N ILE A 176 14.21 -0.50 -2.55
CA ILE A 176 15.02 -1.60 -2.00
C ILE A 176 16.00 -2.14 -3.07
N LEU A 177 15.52 -2.36 -4.30
CA LEU A 177 16.36 -2.84 -5.40
C LEU A 177 17.45 -1.83 -5.77
N ALA A 178 17.13 -0.54 -5.84
CA ALA A 178 18.11 0.51 -6.10
C ALA A 178 19.14 0.61 -4.96
N TYR A 179 18.71 0.42 -3.72
CA TYR A 179 19.57 0.36 -2.54
C TYR A 179 20.60 -0.79 -2.65
N LEU A 180 20.15 -2.01 -2.96
CA LEU A 180 21.05 -3.16 -3.15
C LEU A 180 22.07 -2.96 -4.26
N ARG A 181 21.69 -2.23 -5.31
CA ARG A 181 22.59 -1.86 -6.42
C ARG A 181 23.51 -0.67 -6.11
N GLY A 182 23.52 -0.18 -4.87
CA GLY A 182 24.35 0.95 -4.44
C GLY A 182 23.92 2.31 -4.97
N ARG A 183 22.72 2.43 -5.57
CA ARG A 183 22.20 3.68 -6.16
C ARG A 183 21.37 4.46 -5.14
N LEU A 184 22.01 5.00 -4.11
CA LEU A 184 21.34 5.63 -2.96
C LEU A 184 20.42 6.79 -3.36
N GLY A 185 20.81 7.63 -4.32
CA GLY A 185 19.97 8.73 -4.81
C GLY A 185 18.67 8.23 -5.45
N SER A 186 18.75 7.22 -6.31
CA SER A 186 17.58 6.57 -6.90
C SER A 186 16.72 5.86 -5.85
N ALA A 187 17.35 5.18 -4.88
CA ALA A 187 16.64 4.52 -3.79
C ALA A 187 15.82 5.53 -2.97
N SER A 188 16.44 6.64 -2.58
CA SER A 188 15.80 7.73 -1.84
C SER A 188 14.63 8.35 -2.62
N ALA A 189 14.79 8.57 -3.93
CA ALA A 189 13.72 9.07 -4.79
C ALA A 189 12.52 8.11 -4.88
N TRP A 190 12.77 6.81 -5.08
CA TRP A 190 11.71 5.80 -5.11
C TRP A 190 10.99 5.66 -3.77
N LEU A 191 11.72 5.71 -2.66
CA LEU A 191 11.14 5.67 -1.31
C LEU A 191 10.32 6.93 -1.00
N ALA A 192 10.75 8.10 -1.50
CA ALA A 192 9.99 9.33 -1.34
C ALA A 192 8.67 9.27 -2.13
N ALA A 193 8.72 8.79 -3.38
CA ALA A 193 7.51 8.55 -4.16
C ALA A 193 6.59 7.51 -3.47
N ALA A 194 7.15 6.41 -2.96
CA ALA A 194 6.38 5.42 -2.20
C ALA A 194 5.69 6.03 -0.98
N ALA A 195 6.38 6.89 -0.25
CA ALA A 195 5.85 7.56 0.94
C ALA A 195 4.78 8.63 0.61
N LEU A 196 4.88 9.31 -0.54
CA LEU A 196 3.84 10.21 -1.04
C LEU A 196 2.62 9.46 -1.61
N ALA A 197 2.78 8.19 -2.02
CA ALA A 197 1.67 7.32 -2.38
C ALA A 197 0.96 6.77 -1.13
N ARG A 198 1.75 6.40 -0.10
CA ARG A 198 1.26 5.95 1.20
C ARG A 198 2.33 6.19 2.25
N GLU A 199 2.03 7.06 3.20
CA GLU A 199 2.92 7.56 4.25
C GLU A 199 3.55 6.44 5.10
N ALA A 200 2.86 5.31 5.27
CA ALA A 200 3.37 4.12 5.95
C ALA A 200 4.67 3.56 5.32
N MET A 201 4.93 3.83 4.03
CA MET A 201 6.17 3.40 3.37
C MET A 201 7.43 4.11 3.90
N LEU A 202 7.28 5.16 4.72
CA LEU A 202 8.40 5.69 5.52
C LEU A 202 9.05 4.63 6.41
N LEU A 203 8.31 3.61 6.83
CA LEU A 203 8.86 2.48 7.60
C LEU A 203 9.87 1.66 6.79
N VAL A 204 9.66 1.55 5.47
CA VAL A 204 10.63 0.90 4.57
C VAL A 204 11.92 1.72 4.52
N ALA A 205 11.80 3.03 4.34
CA ALA A 205 12.94 3.93 4.31
C ALA A 205 13.71 3.92 5.64
N LEU A 206 12.99 3.92 6.78
CA LEU A 206 13.58 3.82 8.11
C LEU A 206 14.31 2.49 8.30
N GLY A 207 13.68 1.37 7.94
CA GLY A 207 14.26 0.04 8.04
C GLY A 207 15.56 -0.09 7.24
N LEU A 208 15.56 0.36 5.98
CA LEU A 208 16.76 0.39 5.15
C LEU A 208 17.84 1.34 5.70
N THR A 209 17.43 2.48 6.26
CA THR A 209 18.35 3.44 6.88
C THR A 209 19.04 2.84 8.10
N VAL A 210 18.31 2.12 8.95
CA VAL A 210 18.89 1.41 10.11
C VAL A 210 19.83 0.30 9.63
N CYS A 211 19.41 -0.53 8.67
CA CYS A 211 20.24 -1.57 8.06
C CYS A 211 21.57 -1.00 7.52
N TYR A 212 21.49 0.12 6.79
CA TYR A 212 22.66 0.79 6.23
C TYR A 212 23.51 1.48 7.31
N TRP A 213 22.90 2.09 8.32
CA TRP A 213 23.63 2.76 9.41
C TRP A 213 24.50 1.79 10.21
N LEU A 214 23.97 0.60 10.49
CA LEU A 214 24.69 -0.47 11.19
C LEU A 214 25.92 -0.97 10.39
N SER A 215 25.92 -0.84 9.05
CA SER A 215 27.02 -1.28 8.18
C SER A 215 27.94 -0.15 7.71
N ARG A 216 27.44 1.08 7.54
CA ARG A 216 28.15 2.24 6.95
C ARG A 216 27.65 3.55 7.60
N ARG A 217 28.38 4.05 8.60
CA ARG A 217 27.88 5.10 9.53
C ARG A 217 27.55 6.49 8.95
N ARG A 218 28.06 6.90 7.77
CA ARG A 218 28.02 8.32 7.33
C ARG A 218 27.00 8.66 6.23
N LEU A 219 26.53 7.70 5.43
CA LEU A 219 25.65 7.97 4.27
C LEU A 219 24.20 7.51 4.48
N ALA A 220 23.87 6.95 5.66
CA ALA A 220 22.54 6.41 5.97
C ALA A 220 21.43 7.47 5.88
N VAL A 221 21.72 8.69 6.30
CA VAL A 221 20.75 9.79 6.34
C VAL A 221 20.20 10.12 4.95
N GLN A 222 20.98 9.88 3.87
CA GLN A 222 20.54 10.17 2.50
C GLN A 222 19.32 9.34 2.07
N LEU A 223 19.14 8.13 2.63
CA LEU A 223 18.01 7.26 2.32
C LEU A 223 16.71 7.74 2.99
N LEU A 224 16.81 8.39 4.14
CA LEU A 224 15.66 8.85 4.91
C LEU A 224 15.32 10.32 4.65
N ALA A 225 16.32 11.13 4.29
CA ALA A 225 16.15 12.57 4.13
C ALA A 225 15.08 12.92 3.08
N ALA A 226 15.17 12.40 1.85
CA ALA A 226 14.22 12.77 0.81
C ALA A 226 12.79 12.27 1.13
N PRO A 227 12.56 11.02 1.57
CA PRO A 227 11.22 10.58 1.97
C PRO A 227 10.62 11.40 3.10
N VAL A 228 11.40 11.69 4.16
CA VAL A 228 10.91 12.49 5.29
C VAL A 228 10.62 13.92 4.87
N VAL A 229 11.51 14.56 4.11
CA VAL A 229 11.31 15.92 3.61
C VAL A 229 10.10 16.00 2.69
N ALA A 230 9.89 15.00 1.82
CA ALA A 230 8.74 14.95 0.93
C ALA A 230 7.42 14.84 1.71
N VAL A 231 7.31 13.87 2.63
CA VAL A 231 6.09 13.68 3.42
C VAL A 231 5.86 14.82 4.40
N ALA A 232 6.89 15.31 5.08
CA ALA A 232 6.76 16.42 6.01
C ALA A 232 6.43 17.73 5.28
N GLY A 233 7.11 18.03 4.17
CA GLY A 233 6.85 19.20 3.35
C GLY A 233 5.43 19.19 2.79
N TRP A 234 4.99 18.06 2.24
CA TRP A 234 3.61 17.90 1.79
C TRP A 234 2.60 17.99 2.94
N GLY A 235 2.84 17.31 4.06
CA GLY A 235 1.96 17.33 5.22
C GLY A 235 1.80 18.74 5.82
N VAL A 236 2.88 19.52 5.88
CA VAL A 236 2.83 20.94 6.28
C VAL A 236 1.99 21.74 5.29
N TYR A 237 2.22 21.55 3.98
CA TYR A 237 1.43 22.21 2.94
C TYR A 237 -0.07 21.91 3.08
N VAL A 238 -0.45 20.63 3.18
CA VAL A 238 -1.84 20.19 3.36
C VAL A 238 -2.49 20.88 4.55
N ARG A 239 -1.83 20.91 5.71
CA ARG A 239 -2.38 21.53 6.92
C ARG A 239 -2.55 23.04 6.79
N LEU A 240 -1.59 23.72 6.15
CA LEU A 240 -1.69 25.15 5.87
C LEU A 240 -2.84 25.46 4.90
N ARG A 241 -3.10 24.59 3.92
CA ARG A 241 -4.20 24.76 2.96
C ARG A 241 -5.57 24.51 3.59
N LEU A 242 -5.68 23.54 4.49
CA LEU A 242 -6.93 23.14 5.14
C LEU A 242 -7.17 23.84 6.49
N GLY A 243 -6.36 24.84 6.87
CA GLY A 243 -6.53 25.59 8.12
C GLY A 243 -6.39 24.77 9.41
N GLU A 244 -5.84 23.56 9.34
CA GLU A 244 -5.78 22.60 10.44
C GLU A 244 -4.50 22.73 11.27
N ALA A 245 -4.61 22.51 12.58
CA ALA A 245 -3.46 22.63 13.47
C ALA A 245 -2.37 21.60 13.11
N ILE A 246 -1.08 22.00 13.18
CA ILE A 246 0.06 21.15 12.81
C ILE A 246 0.09 19.81 13.59
N TRP A 247 -0.39 19.82 14.82
CA TRP A 247 -0.34 18.69 15.76
C TRP A 247 -1.65 17.89 15.87
N ALA A 248 -2.71 18.28 15.16
CA ALA A 248 -3.96 17.54 15.21
C ALA A 248 -3.79 16.18 14.52
N SER A 249 -3.89 15.09 15.30
CA SER A 249 -3.91 13.74 14.75
C SER A 249 -5.31 13.38 14.28
N GLN A 250 -5.41 12.89 13.04
CA GLN A 250 -6.64 12.30 12.50
C GLN A 250 -6.47 10.80 12.21
N SER A 251 -5.38 10.17 12.67
CA SER A 251 -5.17 8.72 12.50
C SER A 251 -6.10 7.94 13.41
N ARG A 252 -6.83 6.97 12.84
CA ARG A 252 -7.68 6.02 13.57
C ARG A 252 -7.17 4.58 13.47
N GLU A 253 -6.10 4.38 12.74
CA GLU A 253 -5.50 3.08 12.42
C GLU A 253 -4.61 2.54 13.55
N PHE A 254 -4.30 3.39 14.54
CA PHE A 254 -3.42 3.07 15.66
C PHE A 254 -4.10 3.27 17.01
N ASP A 255 -3.79 2.39 17.94
CA ASP A 255 -4.26 2.41 19.32
C ASP A 255 -3.14 1.96 20.29
N TRP A 256 -3.46 1.90 21.59
CA TRP A 256 -2.59 1.32 22.60
C TRP A 256 -2.25 -0.15 22.28
N PRO A 257 -1.03 -0.60 22.62
CA PRO A 257 -0.58 -1.95 22.34
C PRO A 257 -1.61 -3.02 22.75
N PHE A 258 -1.97 -3.86 21.80
CA PHE A 258 -2.90 -4.99 21.89
C PHE A 258 -4.36 -4.64 22.14
N LEU A 259 -4.71 -3.38 22.42
CA LEU A 259 -6.09 -2.98 22.71
C LEU A 259 -7.01 -3.26 21.52
N GLY A 260 -6.64 -2.78 20.33
CA GLY A 260 -7.43 -3.01 19.11
C GLY A 260 -7.62 -4.50 18.77
N PHE A 261 -6.66 -5.36 19.10
CA PHE A 261 -6.80 -6.81 18.92
C PHE A 261 -7.81 -7.40 19.90
N VAL A 262 -7.79 -6.97 21.16
CA VAL A 262 -8.73 -7.43 22.20
C VAL A 262 -10.16 -7.00 21.88
N GLU A 263 -10.34 -5.74 21.46
CA GLU A 263 -11.64 -5.22 21.03
C GLU A 263 -12.19 -5.98 19.82
N ALA A 264 -11.36 -6.18 18.78
CA ALA A 264 -11.76 -6.95 17.61
C ALA A 264 -12.09 -8.42 17.97
N ALA A 265 -11.35 -9.03 18.89
CA ALA A 265 -11.63 -10.38 19.36
C ALA A 265 -12.98 -10.50 20.09
N GLY A 266 -13.34 -9.49 20.90
CA GLY A 266 -14.67 -9.39 21.51
C GLY A 266 -15.77 -9.34 20.45
N GLU A 267 -15.60 -8.50 19.43
CA GLU A 267 -16.58 -8.42 18.34
C GLU A 267 -16.71 -9.71 17.51
N TRP A 268 -15.61 -10.39 17.19
CA TRP A 268 -15.68 -11.66 16.46
C TRP A 268 -16.40 -12.74 17.25
N TRP A 269 -16.20 -12.74 18.58
CA TRP A 269 -16.90 -13.63 19.49
C TRP A 269 -18.39 -13.34 19.52
N ASP A 270 -18.77 -12.08 19.70
CA ASP A 270 -20.18 -11.64 19.77
C ASP A 270 -20.92 -11.89 18.45
N ARG A 271 -20.24 -11.73 17.31
CA ARG A 271 -20.79 -12.01 15.98
C ARG A 271 -20.72 -13.48 15.55
N ALA A 272 -20.11 -14.34 16.36
CA ALA A 272 -19.83 -15.74 16.05
C ALA A 272 -19.14 -15.92 14.67
N ASP A 273 -18.12 -15.10 14.36
CA ASP A 273 -17.36 -15.14 13.11
C ASP A 273 -15.95 -15.75 13.30
N PRO A 274 -15.82 -17.09 13.32
CA PRO A 274 -14.54 -17.75 13.53
C PRO A 274 -13.55 -17.56 12.37
N ALA A 275 -14.03 -17.18 11.18
CA ALA A 275 -13.17 -17.01 10.02
C ALA A 275 -12.24 -15.80 10.19
N ARG A 276 -12.77 -14.67 10.69
CA ARG A 276 -11.95 -13.47 10.98
C ARG A 276 -10.93 -13.73 12.08
N ALA A 277 -11.33 -14.43 13.13
CA ALA A 277 -10.42 -14.81 14.22
C ALA A 277 -9.27 -15.70 13.69
N LEU A 278 -9.58 -16.69 12.86
CA LEU A 278 -8.58 -17.56 12.23
C LEU A 278 -7.61 -16.75 11.36
N VAL A 279 -8.12 -15.82 10.55
CA VAL A 279 -7.30 -14.95 9.69
C VAL A 279 -6.34 -14.08 10.53
N ALA A 280 -6.83 -13.47 11.60
CA ALA A 280 -5.99 -12.67 12.50
C ALA A 280 -4.88 -13.53 13.13
N ILE A 281 -5.20 -14.74 13.59
CA ILE A 281 -4.22 -15.70 14.13
C ILE A 281 -3.18 -16.07 13.06
N VAL A 282 -3.60 -16.32 11.81
CA VAL A 282 -2.69 -16.59 10.70
C VAL A 282 -1.74 -15.41 10.48
N TYR A 283 -2.23 -14.17 10.45
CA TYR A 283 -1.36 -13.00 10.30
C TYR A 283 -0.35 -12.84 11.44
N VAL A 284 -0.76 -13.09 12.68
CA VAL A 284 0.15 -13.10 13.84
C VAL A 284 1.20 -14.21 13.70
N ALA A 285 0.82 -15.42 13.28
CA ALA A 285 1.76 -16.51 13.06
C ALA A 285 2.76 -16.20 11.93
N LEU A 286 2.29 -15.60 10.83
CA LEU A 286 3.14 -15.13 9.74
C LEU A 286 4.11 -14.04 10.20
N ALA A 287 3.68 -13.12 11.06
CA ALA A 287 4.52 -12.10 11.65
C ALA A 287 5.61 -12.68 12.56
N VAL A 288 5.28 -13.65 13.40
CA VAL A 288 6.27 -14.36 14.22
C VAL A 288 7.29 -15.06 13.33
N ARG A 289 6.84 -15.79 12.29
CA ARG A 289 7.74 -16.44 11.33
C ARG A 289 8.61 -15.44 10.59
N PHE A 290 8.06 -14.29 10.22
CA PHE A 290 8.82 -13.19 9.61
C PHE A 290 9.95 -12.73 10.53
N VAL A 291 9.68 -12.46 11.81
CA VAL A 291 10.71 -12.00 12.76
C VAL A 291 11.80 -13.06 12.92
N MET A 292 11.42 -14.33 13.07
CA MET A 292 12.39 -15.43 13.19
C MET A 292 13.33 -15.47 11.98
N LEU A 293 12.78 -15.37 10.77
CA LEU A 293 13.55 -15.39 9.53
C LEU A 293 14.36 -14.12 9.30
N ALA A 294 13.80 -12.95 9.57
CA ALA A 294 14.51 -11.68 9.44
C ALA A 294 15.75 -11.65 10.35
N ARG A 295 15.62 -12.17 11.58
CA ARG A 295 16.73 -12.28 12.53
C ARG A 295 17.76 -13.33 12.12
N SER A 296 17.32 -14.49 11.63
CA SER A 296 18.26 -15.54 11.20
C SER A 296 18.99 -15.12 9.94
N THR A 297 18.29 -14.58 8.95
CA THR A 297 18.82 -14.21 7.62
C THR A 297 19.64 -12.93 7.62
N GLY A 298 19.37 -11.99 8.53
CA GLY A 298 19.95 -10.65 8.47
C GLY A 298 19.64 -9.93 7.15
N SER A 299 18.62 -10.39 6.42
CA SER A 299 18.28 -9.92 5.08
C SER A 299 17.86 -8.45 5.09
N VAL A 300 18.24 -7.74 4.02
CA VAL A 300 17.80 -6.36 3.76
C VAL A 300 16.27 -6.28 3.71
N MET A 301 15.60 -7.32 3.19
CA MET A 301 14.15 -7.38 3.15
C MET A 301 13.52 -7.46 4.54
N GLY A 302 14.17 -8.21 5.45
CA GLY A 302 13.78 -8.29 6.86
C GLY A 302 13.80 -6.92 7.55
N TRP A 303 14.85 -6.12 7.30
CA TRP A 303 14.93 -4.75 7.80
C TRP A 303 13.91 -3.82 7.17
N ALA A 304 13.72 -3.90 5.85
CA ALA A 304 12.82 -3.04 5.09
C ALA A 304 11.35 -3.24 5.49
N ALA A 305 10.89 -4.48 5.67
CA ALA A 305 9.51 -4.76 6.04
C ALA A 305 9.28 -4.90 7.56
N GLY A 306 10.33 -4.98 8.37
CA GLY A 306 10.23 -5.20 9.82
C GLY A 306 9.46 -4.13 10.57
N GLY A 307 9.46 -2.88 10.09
CA GLY A 307 8.65 -1.80 10.67
C GLY A 307 7.14 -2.10 10.64
N PHE A 308 6.64 -2.76 9.58
CA PHE A 308 5.23 -3.14 9.48
C PHE A 308 4.85 -4.24 10.46
N VAL A 309 5.78 -5.15 10.76
CA VAL A 309 5.58 -6.16 11.82
C VAL A 309 5.57 -5.52 13.19
N ALA A 310 6.44 -4.53 13.42
CA ALA A 310 6.47 -3.79 14.68
C ALA A 310 5.18 -2.97 14.94
N LEU A 311 4.41 -2.64 13.89
CA LEU A 311 3.12 -1.97 14.03
C LEU A 311 1.98 -2.88 14.48
N ILE A 312 2.08 -4.20 14.31
CA ILE A 312 0.98 -5.15 14.58
C ILE A 312 0.36 -4.96 15.97
N PRO A 313 1.14 -4.84 17.06
CA PRO A 313 0.56 -4.61 18.39
C PRO A 313 -0.23 -3.30 18.47
N PHE A 314 0.08 -2.29 17.67
CA PHE A 314 -0.51 -0.96 17.73
C PHE A 314 -1.69 -0.78 16.77
N LEU A 315 -2.04 -1.79 15.97
CA LEU A 315 -3.16 -1.67 15.03
C LEU A 315 -4.49 -1.62 15.79
N SER A 316 -5.34 -0.66 15.43
CA SER A 316 -6.67 -0.47 16.03
C SER A 316 -7.67 -1.57 15.62
N ALA A 317 -8.79 -1.66 16.34
CA ALA A 317 -9.84 -2.65 16.06
C ALA A 317 -10.35 -2.56 14.63
N VAL A 318 -10.45 -1.36 14.05
CA VAL A 318 -10.88 -1.13 12.67
C VAL A 318 -10.00 -1.88 11.66
N VAL A 319 -8.68 -1.91 11.90
CA VAL A 319 -7.74 -2.62 11.00
C VAL A 319 -7.86 -4.13 11.15
N TRP A 320 -8.09 -4.61 12.38
CA TRP A 320 -8.28 -6.05 12.64
C TRP A 320 -9.64 -6.56 12.16
N PHE A 321 -10.65 -5.70 12.16
CA PHE A 321 -12.04 -6.08 11.91
C PHE A 321 -12.26 -6.63 10.50
N ASP A 322 -11.61 -6.04 9.49
CA ASP A 322 -11.72 -6.43 8.09
C ASP A 322 -10.44 -7.12 7.61
N ILE A 323 -10.60 -8.31 7.01
CA ILE A 323 -9.52 -9.07 6.37
C ILE A 323 -8.80 -8.23 5.30
N TRP A 324 -9.52 -7.37 4.60
CA TRP A 324 -8.95 -6.54 3.55
C TRP A 324 -8.03 -5.48 4.16
N ASP A 325 -8.41 -4.87 5.27
CA ASP A 325 -7.63 -3.79 5.89
C ASP A 325 -6.34 -4.30 6.54
N ILE A 326 -6.38 -5.42 7.27
CA ILE A 326 -5.15 -6.04 7.79
C ILE A 326 -4.21 -6.48 6.67
N SER A 327 -4.75 -7.05 5.58
CA SER A 327 -3.95 -7.47 4.42
C SER A 327 -3.26 -6.28 3.75
N ARG A 328 -3.95 -5.15 3.63
CA ARG A 328 -3.39 -3.88 3.11
C ARG A 328 -2.33 -3.30 4.03
N ALA A 329 -2.57 -3.33 5.34
CA ALA A 329 -1.65 -2.80 6.35
C ALA A 329 -0.33 -3.60 6.39
N LEU A 330 -0.40 -4.92 6.25
CA LEU A 330 0.75 -5.82 6.35
C LEU A 330 1.32 -6.26 4.99
N LEU A 331 0.96 -5.56 3.92
CA LEU A 331 1.35 -5.87 2.56
C LEU A 331 2.89 -6.07 2.42
N PRO A 332 3.77 -5.19 2.94
CA PRO A 332 5.22 -5.40 2.88
C PRO A 332 5.72 -6.65 3.61
N MET A 333 5.07 -7.02 4.72
CA MET A 333 5.43 -8.21 5.50
C MET A 333 5.21 -9.48 4.69
N VAL A 334 4.08 -9.61 3.99
CA VAL A 334 3.74 -10.85 3.26
C VAL A 334 4.73 -11.10 2.12
N THR A 335 4.98 -10.09 1.28
CA THR A 335 5.99 -10.23 0.21
C THR A 335 7.39 -10.46 0.79
N GLY A 336 7.74 -9.76 1.88
CA GLY A 336 9.03 -9.95 2.55
C GLY A 336 9.21 -11.35 3.13
N LEU A 337 8.18 -11.92 3.73
CA LEU A 337 8.19 -13.27 4.29
C LEU A 337 8.52 -14.31 3.21
N ILE A 338 7.90 -14.21 2.04
CA ILE A 338 8.13 -15.16 0.93
C ILE A 338 9.59 -15.09 0.46
N LEU A 339 10.15 -13.88 0.33
CA LEU A 339 11.56 -13.71 -0.03
C LEU A 339 12.51 -14.25 1.05
N LEU A 340 12.21 -14.00 2.32
CA LEU A 340 12.98 -14.50 3.46
C LEU A 340 13.01 -16.04 3.53
N VAL A 341 11.87 -16.69 3.24
CA VAL A 341 11.81 -18.16 3.11
C VAL A 341 12.72 -18.63 1.97
N GLY A 342 12.72 -17.93 0.85
CA GLY A 342 13.65 -18.20 -0.26
C GLY A 342 15.11 -18.12 0.19
N GLU A 343 15.51 -17.02 0.84
CA GLU A 343 16.88 -16.82 1.31
C GLU A 343 17.32 -17.86 2.35
N GLU A 344 16.40 -18.35 3.20
CA GLU A 344 16.66 -19.44 4.14
C GLU A 344 17.12 -20.71 3.41
N THR A 345 16.49 -21.06 2.28
CA THR A 345 16.85 -22.25 1.50
C THR A 345 18.20 -22.16 0.80
N LEU A 346 18.73 -20.96 0.58
CA LEU A 346 20.06 -20.74 0.01
C LEU A 346 21.19 -20.89 1.03
N ARG A 347 20.88 -20.92 2.34
CA ARG A 347 21.89 -21.04 3.37
C ARG A 347 22.30 -22.50 3.52
N PRO A 348 23.57 -22.86 3.32
CA PRO A 348 24.03 -24.20 3.64
C PRO A 348 23.81 -24.46 5.14
N ASP A 349 23.28 -25.63 5.48
CA ASP A 349 23.01 -26.02 6.86
C ASP A 349 24.27 -25.82 7.71
N SER A 350 24.32 -24.75 8.50
CA SER A 350 25.31 -24.56 9.56
C SER A 350 24.93 -25.37 10.81
N ARG A 351 24.19 -26.47 10.61
CA ARG A 351 23.69 -27.39 11.63
C ARG A 351 23.99 -28.81 11.17
N SER A 352 25.28 -29.14 11.12
CA SER A 352 25.77 -30.50 11.26
C SER A 352 26.63 -30.61 12.52
#